data_AF-A0A924SQB0-F1
#
_entry.id   AF-A0A924SQB0-F1
#
_cell.length_a   1.000
_cell.length_b   1.000
_cell.length_c   1.000
_cell.angle_alpha   90.00
_cell.angle_beta   90.00
_cell.angle_gamma   90.00
#
_symmetry.space_group_name_H-M   'P 1'
#
loop_
_entity.id
_entity.type
_entity.pdbx_description
1 polymer ?
#
loop_
_entity_poly.entity_id
_entity_poly.type
_entity_poly.pdbx_seq_one_letter_code
_entity_poly.pdbx_strand_id
1 'polypeptide(L)' 'MDRHHLVPKTFKGKEQFPIHQICHRKIHSVFTEKELLKQFHTWEALKANPEISAFIEWVAKKEPGFYSRTVSTNRKRGK' A
#
# COMPACT_ATOMS: atom_id res chain seq x y z
N MET A 1 -6.91 11.26 -3.90
CA MET A 1 -6.84 10.37 -2.72
C MET A 1 -7.69 9.15 -2.98
N ASP A 2 -7.33 8.01 -2.41
CA ASP A 2 -7.96 6.70 -2.56
C ASP A 2 -8.26 6.08 -1.17
N ARG A 3 -9.08 5.04 -1.10
CA ARG A 3 -9.47 4.40 0.16
C ARG A 3 -8.90 2.99 0.22
N HIS A 4 -7.93 2.79 1.10
CA HIS A 4 -7.31 1.48 1.27
C HIS A 4 -7.90 0.73 2.46
N HIS A 5 -8.12 -0.56 2.27
CA HIS A 5 -8.52 -1.47 3.34
C HIS A 5 -7.30 -2.28 3.77
N LEU A 6 -6.89 -2.15 5.04
CA LEU A 6 -5.79 -2.95 5.60
C LEU A 6 -6.12 -4.44 5.59
N VAL A 7 -7.38 -4.76 5.89
CA VAL A 7 -7.94 -6.09 5.72
C VAL A 7 -8.74 -6.09 4.42
N PRO A 8 -8.42 -6.94 3.43
CA PRO A 8 -9.14 -6.96 2.17
C PRO A 8 -10.64 -7.17 2.39
N LYS A 9 -11.48 -6.53 1.56
CA LYS A 9 -12.95 -6.64 1.63
C LYS A 9 -13.44 -8.09 1.58
N THR A 10 -12.73 -8.94 0.83
CA THR A 10 -12.95 -10.39 0.71
C THR A 10 -12.92 -11.10 2.07
N PHE A 11 -12.13 -10.59 3.03
CA PHE A 11 -12.02 -11.12 4.39
C PHE A 11 -12.83 -10.32 5.41
N LYS A 12 -13.90 -9.63 4.96
CA LYS A 12 -14.78 -8.78 5.78
C LYS A 12 -14.09 -7.61 6.46
N GLY A 13 -12.98 -7.10 5.90
CA GLY A 13 -12.37 -5.85 6.36
C GLY A 13 -13.34 -4.67 6.22
N LYS A 14 -13.60 -3.98 7.33
CA LYS A 14 -14.47 -2.78 7.38
C LYS A 14 -13.68 -1.48 7.48
N GLU A 15 -12.44 -1.57 7.93
CA GLU A 15 -11.58 -0.41 8.12
C GLU A 15 -11.06 0.07 6.78
N GLN A 16 -11.35 1.33 6.47
CA GLN A 16 -10.87 2.01 5.28
C GLN A 16 -10.15 3.28 5.73
N PHE A 17 -9.00 3.53 5.14
CA PHE A 17 -8.20 4.71 5.45
C PHE A 17 -7.94 5.52 4.19
N PRO A 18 -8.08 6.85 4.27
CA PRO A 18 -7.76 7.73 3.16
C PRO A 18 -6.24 7.74 2.97
N ILE A 19 -5.77 7.31 1.80
CA ILE A 19 -4.36 7.36 1.42
C ILE A 19 -4.19 7.95 0.02
N HIS A 20 -2.95 8.27 -0.36
CA HIS A 20 -2.65 8.66 -1.73
C HIS A 20 -2.77 7.47 -2.69
N GLN A 21 -3.16 7.73 -3.94
CA GLN A 21 -3.24 6.70 -4.99
C GLN A 21 -1.88 5.99 -5.20
N ILE A 22 -0.78 6.73 -5.03
CA ILE A 22 0.57 6.19 -5.15
C ILE A 22 0.88 5.19 -4.02
N CYS A 23 0.50 5.51 -2.78
CA CYS A 23 0.66 4.62 -1.63
C CYS A 23 -0.20 3.37 -1.81
N HIS A 24 -1.43 3.52 -2.27
CA HIS A 24 -2.33 2.40 -2.56
C HIS A 24 -1.70 1.44 -3.57
N ARG A 25 -1.20 1.97 -4.69
CA ARG A 25 -0.56 1.16 -5.74
C ARG A 25 0.74 0.51 -5.25
N LYS A 26 1.53 1.18 -4.41
CA LYS A 26 2.73 0.60 -3.83
C LYS A 26 2.38 -0.59 -2.94
N ILE A 27 1.42 -0.44 -2.02
CA ILE A 27 1.00 -1.53 -1.11
C ILE A 27 0.56 -2.76 -1.92
N HIS A 28 -0.29 -2.59 -2.93
CA HIS A 28 -0.73 -3.69 -3.80
C HIS A 28 0.34 -4.21 -4.77
N SER A 29 1.43 -3.47 -4.98
CA SER A 29 2.59 -3.94 -5.75
C SER A 29 3.54 -4.78 -4.91
N VAL A 30 3.67 -4.46 -3.62
CA VAL A 30 4.54 -5.18 -2.68
C VAL A 30 3.84 -6.45 -2.20
N PHE A 31 2.61 -6.31 -1.70
CA PHE A 31 1.86 -7.37 -1.02
C PHE A 31 0.67 -7.86 -1.82
N THR A 32 0.41 -9.16 -1.68
CA THR A 32 -0.87 -9.76 -2.10
C THR A 32 -1.95 -9.61 -1.02
N GLU A 33 -3.22 -9.76 -1.38
CA GLU A 33 -4.34 -9.72 -0.43
C GLU A 33 -4.19 -10.74 0.72
N LYS A 34 -3.61 -11.92 0.45
CA LYS A 34 -3.35 -12.95 1.46
C LYS A 34 -2.25 -12.53 2.44
N GLU A 35 -1.22 -11.83 1.97
CA GLU A 35 -0.14 -11.31 2.82
C GLU A 35 -0.62 -10.14 3.67
N LEU A 36 -1.43 -9.24 3.08
CA LEU A 36 -2.14 -8.19 3.82
C LEU A 36 -2.97 -8.78 4.95
N LEU A 37 -3.77 -9.82 4.68
CA LEU A 37 -4.55 -10.47 5.73
C LEU A 37 -3.69 -11.12 6.82
N LYS A 38 -2.63 -11.85 6.44
CA LYS A 38 -1.90 -12.71 7.38
C LYS A 38 -0.90 -11.96 8.26
N GLN A 39 -0.17 -11.02 7.67
CA GLN A 39 1.00 -10.42 8.30
C GLN A 39 0.96 -8.88 8.25
N PHE A 40 0.29 -8.28 7.26
CA PHE A 40 0.34 -6.84 7.02
C PHE A 40 -1.02 -6.14 7.19
N HIS A 41 -1.84 -6.63 8.14
CA HIS A 41 -3.18 -6.09 8.42
C HIS A 41 -3.17 -4.89 9.37
N THR A 42 -1.99 -4.35 9.72
CA THR A 42 -1.82 -3.14 10.53
C THR A 42 -0.82 -2.19 9.87
N TRP A 43 -0.93 -0.89 10.19
CA TRP A 43 0.02 0.12 9.73
C TRP A 43 1.44 -0.13 10.20
N GLU A 44 1.61 -0.64 11.42
CA GLU A 44 2.92 -0.98 11.98
C GLU A 44 3.57 -2.12 11.21
N ALA A 45 2.81 -3.16 10.88
CA ALA A 45 3.32 -4.25 10.07
C ALA A 45 3.71 -3.80 8.66
N LEU A 46 2.89 -2.93 8.04
CA LEU A 46 3.24 -2.34 6.75
C LEU A 46 4.56 -1.56 6.81
N LYS A 47 4.74 -0.73 7.85
CA LYS A 47 5.99 0.03 8.07
C LYS A 47 7.18 -0.86 8.40
N ALA A 48 6.96 -2.02 9.03
CA ALA A 48 8.02 -2.97 9.33
C ALA A 48 8.67 -3.56 8.07
N ASN A 49 7.99 -3.51 6.92
CA ASN A 49 8.59 -3.93 5.66
C ASN A 49 9.58 -2.87 5.14
N PRO A 50 10.86 -3.24 4.89
CA PRO A 50 11.88 -2.28 4.47
C PRO A 50 11.56 -1.61 3.12
N GLU A 51 10.87 -2.30 2.20
CA GLU A 51 10.48 -1.73 0.92
C GLU A 51 9.39 -0.65 1.05
N ILE A 52 8.48 -0.83 2.01
CA ILE A 52 7.47 0.17 2.35
C ILE A 52 8.09 1.31 3.15
N SER A 53 8.94 1.02 4.13
CA SER A 53 9.61 2.05 4.94
C SER A 53 10.42 3.01 4.06
N ALA A 54 11.26 2.47 3.16
CA ALA A 54 12.02 3.29 2.22
C ALA A 54 11.12 4.12 1.30
N PHE A 55 9.96 3.56 0.90
CA PHE A 55 8.97 4.31 0.13
C PHE A 55 8.32 5.43 0.95
N ILE A 56 7.98 5.18 2.22
CA ILE A 56 7.40 6.19 3.11
C ILE A 56 8.40 7.32 3.33
N GLU A 57 9.68 7.01 3.59
CA GLU A 57 10.73 8.02 3.73
C GLU A 57 10.92 8.84 2.45
N TRP A 58 10.85 8.19 1.30
CA TRP A 58 10.90 8.86 0.00
C TRP A 58 9.67 9.75 -0.23
N VAL A 59 8.46 9.30 0.12
CA VAL A 59 7.23 10.09 0.03
C VAL A 59 7.23 11.25 1.03
N ALA A 60 7.72 11.04 2.25
CA ALA A 60 7.79 12.06 3.30
C ALA A 60 8.73 13.22 2.92
N LYS A 61 9.74 12.95 2.09
CA LYS A 61 10.61 13.97 1.49
C LYS A 61 9.97 14.74 0.34
N LYS A 62 8.77 14.38 -0.09
CA LYS A 62 8.02 15.08 -1.15
C LYS A 62 6.97 16.00 -0.56
N GLU A 63 6.70 17.11 -1.26
CA GLU A 63 5.71 18.11 -0.86
C GLU A 63 4.31 17.49 -0.74
N PRO A 64 3.45 17.91 0.22
CA PRO A 64 2.12 17.33 0.46
C PRO A 64 1.14 17.36 -0.72
N GLY A 65 1.49 18.00 -1.85
CA GLY A 65 0.75 17.98 -3.12
C GLY A 65 1.38 17.12 -4.23
N PHE A 66 2.47 16.40 -3.97
CA PHE A 66 3.25 15.75 -5.02
C PHE A 66 2.54 14.52 -5.63
N TYR A 67 1.97 14.72 -6.81
CA TYR A 67 1.38 13.66 -7.64
C TYR A 67 2.41 13.10 -8.63
N SER A 68 3.06 11.99 -8.28
CA SER A 68 3.91 11.27 -9.23
C SER A 68 3.14 10.13 -9.89
N ARG A 69 3.14 10.07 -11.22
CA ARG A 69 2.66 8.90 -11.98
C ARG A 69 3.53 7.69 -11.58
N THR A 70 3.00 6.80 -10.74
CA THR A 70 3.58 5.47 -10.59
C THR A 70 3.45 4.72 -11.91
N VAL A 71 4.58 4.46 -12.57
CA VAL A 71 4.69 3.43 -13.62
C VAL A 71 4.44 2.09 -12.94
N SER A 72 3.32 1.45 -13.27
CA SER A 72 3.02 0.12 -12.77
C SER A 72 3.96 -0.86 -13.45
N THR A 73 5.05 -1.28 -12.81
CA THR A 73 5.81 -2.43 -13.29
C THR A 73 4.98 -3.68 -12.97
N ASN A 74 4.14 -4.07 -13.92
CA ASN A 74 3.18 -5.18 -13.90
C ASN A 74 3.85 -6.57 -13.80
N ARG A 75 4.78 -6.76 -12.86
CA ARG A 75 5.58 -8.00 -12.74
C ARG A 75 4.84 -9.14 -12.02
N LYS A 76 3.67 -8.89 -11.43
CA LYS A 76 2.94 -9.87 -10.60
C LYS A 76 1.47 -10.14 -11.01
N ARG A 77 1.01 -9.76 -12.21
CA ARG A 77 -0.28 -10.26 -12.75
C ARG A 77 -0.02 -11.53 -13.55
N GLY A 78 0.07 -12.64 -12.85
CA GLY A 78 0.28 -13.96 -13.44
C GLY A 78 -0.05 -15.06 -12.44
N LYS A 79 -1.33 -15.16 -12.05
CA LYS A 79 -1.98 -16.42 -11.65
C LYS A 79 -3.49 -16.25 -11.65
#